data_AF-A0A929ZKR9-F1
#
_entry.id   AF-A0A929ZKR9-F1
#
_cell.length_a   1.000
_cell.length_b   1.000
_cell.length_c   1.000
_cell.angle_alpha   90.00
_cell.angle_beta   90.00
_cell.angle_gamma   90.00
#
_symmetry.space_group_name_H-M   'P 1'
#
loop_
_entity.id
_entity.type
_entity.pdbx_description
1 polymer ?
#
loop_
_entity_poly.entity_id
_entity_poly.type
_entity_poly.pdbx_seq_one_letter_code
_entity_poly.pdbx_strand_id
1 'polypeptide(L)'
;DYLPYYSPDFRSYSKTIQTASGETITTGEWIDYGSYRFTITNPQTVILPITYYKGYIVRNIDTAEILETSLSHNGLVSVSIPSAGTYVCQYQNTIIRMGSIWISILTCMISFGYIIYRKRKKDIL
;
A
#
# COMPACT_ATOMS: atom_id res chain seq x y z
N ASP A 1 12.85 -1.26 -11.60
CA ASP A 1 12.86 -0.05 -10.74
C ASP A 1 11.91 -0.20 -9.57
N TYR A 2 12.46 -0.29 -8.36
CA TYR A 2 11.70 -0.51 -7.12
C TYR A 2 11.74 0.71 -6.17
N LEU A 3 12.59 1.71 -6.47
CA LEU A 3 12.75 2.90 -5.65
C LEU A 3 12.31 4.13 -6.46
N PRO A 4 11.41 4.97 -5.93
CA PRO A 4 11.04 6.22 -6.59
C PRO A 4 12.20 7.19 -6.46
N TYR A 5 12.81 7.51 -7.61
CA TYR A 5 14.01 8.35 -7.72
C TYR A 5 13.79 9.83 -7.31
N TYR A 6 12.54 10.24 -7.02
CA TYR A 6 12.13 11.64 -6.85
C TYR A 6 11.20 11.92 -5.66
N SER A 7 11.15 11.05 -4.64
CA SER A 7 10.26 11.25 -3.49
C SER A 7 10.75 12.39 -2.57
N PRO A 8 9.86 13.24 -2.04
CA PRO A 8 10.24 14.36 -1.17
C PRO A 8 10.70 13.90 0.22
N ASP A 9 11.38 14.78 0.96
CA ASP A 9 11.67 14.55 2.38
C ASP A 9 10.41 14.72 3.23
N PHE A 10 9.83 13.59 3.68
CA PHE A 10 8.62 13.55 4.50
C PHE A 10 8.77 14.14 5.90
N ARG A 11 9.99 14.45 6.35
CA ARG A 11 10.19 15.17 7.62
C ARG A 11 9.75 16.63 7.51
N SER A 12 9.89 17.22 6.33
CA SER A 12 9.52 18.61 6.05
C SER A 12 8.32 18.74 5.10
N TYR A 13 7.96 17.67 4.39
CA TYR A 13 6.87 17.69 3.42
C TYR A 13 5.51 17.78 4.11
N SER A 14 4.67 18.70 3.64
CA SER A 14 3.29 18.85 4.13
C SER A 14 2.46 17.64 3.73
N LYS A 15 1.78 17.00 4.69
CA LYS A 15 0.93 15.81 4.45
C LYS A 15 -0.45 16.21 3.91
N THR A 16 -0.45 16.99 2.84
CA THR A 16 -1.63 17.53 2.17
C THR A 16 -1.85 16.85 0.83
N ILE A 17 -3.10 16.77 0.41
CA ILE A 17 -3.47 16.30 -0.92
C ILE A 17 -3.42 17.49 -1.87
N GLN A 18 -2.74 17.31 -2.99
CA GLN A 18 -2.51 18.36 -3.97
C GLN A 18 -3.21 18.05 -5.29
N THR A 19 -3.56 19.08 -6.06
CA THR A 19 -3.91 18.93 -7.47
C THR A 19 -2.65 18.59 -8.28
N ALA A 20 -2.83 18.22 -9.55
CA ALA A 20 -1.71 18.10 -10.49
C ALA A 20 -0.93 19.42 -10.71
N SER A 21 -1.52 20.57 -10.40
CA SER A 21 -0.86 21.88 -10.45
C SER A 21 -0.15 22.26 -9.14
N GLY A 22 -0.21 21.42 -8.11
CA GLY A 22 0.43 21.65 -6.80
C GLY A 22 -0.40 22.46 -5.81
N GLU A 23 -1.65 22.79 -6.15
CA GLU A 23 -2.56 23.48 -5.24
C GLU A 23 -3.03 22.51 -4.14
N THR A 24 -3.05 22.97 -2.89
CA THR A 24 -3.54 22.16 -1.78
C THR A 24 -5.06 22.12 -1.79
N ILE A 25 -5.63 20.92 -1.84
CA ILE A 25 -7.08 20.70 -1.88
C ILE A 25 -7.61 20.48 -0.46
N THR A 26 -7.04 19.51 0.23
CA THR A 26 -7.54 19.01 1.52
C THR A 26 -6.47 18.13 2.21
N THR A 27 -6.85 17.54 3.33
CA THR A 27 -6.08 16.52 4.04
C THR A 27 -6.87 15.22 4.13
N GLY A 28 -6.20 14.17 4.56
CA GLY A 28 -6.78 12.87 4.83
C GLY A 28 -6.21 12.29 6.12
N GLU A 29 -6.60 11.07 6.44
CA GLU A 29 -6.19 10.37 7.65
C GLU A 29 -5.55 9.02 7.34
N TRP A 30 -4.53 8.65 8.11
CA TRP A 30 -4.00 7.30 8.09
C TRP A 30 -4.89 6.42 8.96
N ILE A 31 -5.54 5.43 8.36
CA ILE A 31 -6.38 4.47 9.10
C ILE A 31 -5.49 3.41 9.76
N ASP A 32 -4.42 3.01 9.08
CA ASP A 32 -3.42 2.05 9.55
C ASP A 32 -2.04 2.33 8.91
N TYR A 33 -1.07 1.43 9.14
CA TYR A 33 0.31 1.55 8.64
C TYR A 33 0.46 1.54 7.10
N GLY A 34 -0.59 1.32 6.33
CA GLY A 34 -0.54 1.24 4.87
C GLY A 34 -1.73 1.85 4.12
N SER A 35 -2.73 2.35 4.85
CA SER A 35 -4.00 2.81 4.28
C SER A 35 -4.28 4.27 4.63
N TYR A 36 -4.50 5.09 3.59
CA TYR A 36 -4.76 6.52 3.71
C TYR A 36 -6.14 6.86 3.15
N ARG A 37 -7.01 7.42 4.00
CA ARG A 37 -8.38 7.82 3.66
C ARG A 37 -8.46 9.30 3.34
N PHE A 38 -9.24 9.65 2.33
CA PHE A 38 -9.49 11.03 1.97
C PHE A 38 -10.83 11.22 1.26
N THR A 39 -11.34 12.44 1.26
CA THR A 39 -12.61 12.80 0.61
C THR A 39 -12.35 13.84 -0.48
N ILE A 40 -12.97 13.64 -1.64
CA ILE A 40 -12.91 14.55 -2.79
C ILE A 40 -14.33 15.02 -3.13
N THR A 41 -14.48 16.30 -3.41
CA THR A 41 -15.78 16.93 -3.69
C THR A 41 -16.08 17.07 -5.18
N ASN A 42 -15.06 17.07 -6.05
CA ASN A 42 -15.20 17.24 -7.48
C ASN A 42 -14.28 16.26 -8.25
N PRO A 43 -14.69 15.76 -9.42
CA PRO A 43 -13.82 14.95 -10.28
C PRO A 43 -12.53 15.69 -10.64
N GLN A 44 -11.38 15.09 -10.34
CA GLN A 44 -10.06 15.70 -10.60
C GLN A 44 -8.93 14.70 -10.40
N THR A 45 -7.76 15.01 -10.95
CA THR A 45 -6.52 14.29 -10.62
C THR A 45 -5.90 14.87 -9.35
N VAL A 46 -5.60 14.00 -8.39
CA VAL A 46 -4.97 14.37 -7.12
C VAL A 46 -3.66 13.63 -6.90
N ILE A 47 -2.75 14.29 -6.20
CA ILE A 47 -1.48 13.75 -5.73
C ILE A 47 -1.59 13.57 -4.21
N LEU A 48 -1.42 12.32 -3.76
CA LEU A 48 -1.48 11.96 -2.36
C LEU A 48 -0.09 12.11 -1.71
N PRO A 49 -0.02 12.43 -0.40
CA PRO A 49 1.25 12.55 0.32
C PRO A 49 1.84 11.17 0.67
N ILE A 50 1.95 10.30 -0.33
CA ILE A 50 2.40 8.90 -0.23
C ILE A 50 3.42 8.67 -1.32
N THR A 51 4.60 8.16 -0.96
CA THR A 51 5.61 7.74 -1.93
C THR A 51 5.05 6.69 -2.89
N TYR A 52 5.22 6.91 -4.19
CA TYR A 52 4.71 5.96 -5.18
C TYR A 52 5.53 4.67 -5.21
N TYR A 53 4.83 3.54 -5.16
CA TYR A 53 5.32 2.23 -5.51
C TYR A 53 4.31 1.51 -6.39
N LYS A 54 4.78 0.68 -7.32
CA LYS A 54 3.87 -0.13 -8.14
C LYS A 54 3.07 -1.09 -7.24
N GLY A 55 1.75 -1.03 -7.37
CA GLY A 55 0.81 -1.83 -6.56
C GLY A 55 -0.08 -1.00 -5.63
N TYR A 56 0.16 0.30 -5.48
CA TYR A 56 -0.86 1.17 -4.86
C TYR A 56 -2.11 1.24 -5.72
N ILE A 57 -3.26 1.12 -5.07
CA ILE A 57 -4.57 1.33 -5.66
C ILE A 57 -5.34 2.33 -4.81
N VAL A 58 -6.36 2.95 -5.39
CA VAL A 58 -7.33 3.77 -4.67
C VAL A 58 -8.70 3.14 -4.83
N ARG A 59 -9.40 2.94 -3.73
CA ARG A 59 -10.74 2.34 -3.73
C ARG A 59 -11.77 3.33 -3.23
N ASN A 60 -12.89 3.47 -3.93
CA ASN A 60 -14.06 4.19 -3.41
C ASN A 60 -14.72 3.34 -2.33
N ILE A 61 -15.01 3.92 -1.16
CA ILE A 61 -15.56 3.16 -0.01
C ILE A 61 -17.00 2.69 -0.28
N ASP A 62 -17.79 3.50 -0.99
CA ASP A 62 -19.21 3.26 -1.19
C ASP A 62 -19.47 2.33 -2.39
N THR A 63 -18.78 2.55 -3.51
CA THR A 63 -18.98 1.78 -4.74
C THR A 63 -18.04 0.57 -4.86
N ALA A 64 -17.02 0.50 -4.00
CA ALA A 64 -15.93 -0.47 -4.08
C ALA A 64 -15.13 -0.46 -5.41
N GLU A 65 -15.33 0.55 -6.25
CA GLU A 65 -14.58 0.77 -7.49
C GLU A 65 -13.09 0.92 -7.20
N ILE A 66 -12.25 0.30 -8.02
CA ILE A 66 -10.79 0.35 -7.90
C ILE A 66 -10.24 1.25 -9.01
N LEU A 67 -9.48 2.25 -8.60
CA LEU A 67 -8.77 3.18 -9.46
C LEU A 67 -7.28 2.85 -9.43
N GLU A 68 -6.69 2.76 -10.61
CA GLU A 68 -5.25 2.59 -10.76
C GLU A 68 -4.51 3.89 -10.41
N THR A 69 -3.30 3.74 -9.85
CA THR A 69 -2.45 4.87 -9.50
C THR A 69 -1.24 4.97 -10.42
N SER A 70 -0.78 6.19 -10.62
CA SER A 70 0.40 6.50 -11.42
C SER A 70 1.45 7.27 -10.60
N LEU A 71 2.68 7.28 -11.10
CA LEU A 71 3.78 8.07 -10.55
C LEU A 71 3.60 9.55 -10.92
N SER A 72 3.55 10.42 -9.92
CA SER A 72 3.59 11.88 -10.14
C SER A 72 5.03 12.36 -10.41
N HIS A 73 5.15 13.62 -10.85
CA HIS A 73 6.45 14.26 -11.09
C HIS A 73 7.34 14.35 -9.83
N ASN A 74 6.75 14.37 -8.64
CA ASN A 74 7.44 14.44 -7.35
C ASN A 74 7.53 13.08 -6.64
N GLY A 75 7.44 11.97 -7.38
CA GLY A 75 7.66 10.65 -6.79
C GLY A 75 6.54 10.18 -5.86
N LEU A 76 5.35 10.79 -5.95
CA LEU A 76 4.19 10.52 -5.10
C LEU A 76 3.08 9.79 -5.88
N VAL A 77 2.12 9.26 -5.15
CA VAL A 77 0.95 8.58 -5.71
C VAL A 77 0.02 9.61 -6.37
N SER A 78 -0.24 9.45 -7.66
CA SER A 78 -1.23 10.21 -8.43
C SER A 78 -2.41 9.33 -8.80
N VAL A 79 -3.62 9.88 -8.76
CA VAL A 79 -4.85 9.18 -9.14
C VAL A 79 -5.86 10.15 -9.77
N SER A 80 -6.56 9.69 -10.81
CA SER A 80 -7.69 10.41 -11.42
C SER A 80 -8.99 9.98 -10.75
N ILE A 81 -9.63 10.90 -10.05
CA ILE A 81 -10.87 10.66 -9.31
C ILE A 81 -12.07 11.03 -10.20
N PRO A 82 -12.96 10.09 -10.55
CA PRO A 82 -14.04 10.33 -11.51
C PRO A 82 -15.27 11.00 -10.90
N SER A 83 -15.44 10.96 -9.57
CA SER A 83 -16.64 11.43 -8.88
C SER A 83 -16.34 11.91 -7.47
N ALA A 84 -17.26 12.67 -6.89
CA ALA A 84 -17.17 13.03 -5.47
C ALA A 84 -17.36 11.77 -4.60
N GLY A 85 -16.64 11.68 -3.49
CA GLY A 85 -16.75 10.55 -2.58
C GLY A 85 -15.57 10.42 -1.62
N THR A 86 -15.62 9.37 -0.81
CA THR A 86 -14.54 9.00 0.11
C THR A 86 -13.78 7.80 -0.43
N TYR A 87 -12.46 7.91 -0.42
CA TYR A 87 -11.54 6.97 -1.03
C TYR A 87 -10.50 6.51 -0.02
N VAL A 88 -9.96 5.30 -0.24
CA VAL A 88 -8.83 4.76 0.51
C VAL A 88 -7.74 4.37 -0.47
N CYS A 89 -6.56 4.97 -0.31
CA CYS A 89 -5.34 4.52 -0.96
C CYS A 89 -4.69 3.44 -0.12
N GLN A 90 -4.34 2.31 -0.74
CA GLN A 90 -3.69 1.18 -0.05
C GLN A 90 -2.83 0.38 -1.02
N TYR A 91 -1.83 -0.31 -0.48
CA TYR A 91 -0.98 -1.21 -1.27
C TYR A 91 -1.70 -2.54 -1.50
N GLN A 92 -1.88 -2.93 -2.76
CA GLN A 92 -2.51 -4.19 -3.12
C GLN A 92 -1.63 -5.37 -2.68
N ASN A 93 -2.25 -6.37 -2.05
CA ASN A 93 -1.55 -7.63 -1.78
C ASN A 93 -1.11 -8.28 -3.09
N THR A 94 0.20 -8.51 -3.20
CA THR A 94 0.78 -9.15 -4.38
C THR A 94 0.72 -10.67 -4.24
N ILE A 95 0.59 -11.37 -5.38
CA ILE A 95 0.67 -12.84 -5.45
C ILE A 95 1.98 -13.33 -4.83
N ILE A 96 3.07 -12.58 -5.03
CA ILE A 96 4.40 -12.87 -4.46
C ILE A 96 4.35 -12.86 -2.92
N ARG A 97 3.69 -11.86 -2.31
CA ARG A 97 3.54 -11.80 -0.85
C ARG A 97 2.74 -13.00 -0.33
N MET A 98 1.63 -13.35 -1.00
CA MET A 98 0.82 -14.51 -0.61
C MET A 98 1.62 -15.82 -0.74
N GLY A 99 2.36 -16.01 -1.84
CA GLY A 99 3.21 -17.19 -2.04
C GLY A 99 4.33 -17.29 -1.00
N SER A 100 4.95 -16.17 -0.65
CA SER A 100 6.02 -16.12 0.35
C SER A 100 5.52 -16.53 1.75
N ILE A 101 4.30 -16.16 2.10
CA ILE A 101 3.66 -16.58 3.37
C ILE A 101 3.48 -18.11 3.37
N TRP A 102 2.97 -18.68 2.28
CA TRP A 102 2.78 -20.14 2.18
C TRP A 102 4.08 -20.93 2.25
N ILE A 103 5.13 -20.46 1.57
CA ILE A 103 6.47 -21.07 1.65
C ILE A 103 6.98 -21.03 3.09
N SER A 104 6.84 -19.88 3.76
CA SER A 104 7.28 -19.71 5.15
C SER A 104 6.56 -20.66 6.11
N ILE A 105 5.25 -20.84 5.95
CA ILE A 105 4.44 -21.78 6.73
C ILE A 105 4.93 -23.22 6.49
N LEU A 106 5.15 -23.60 5.22
CA LEU A 106 5.64 -24.94 4.88
C LEU A 106 7.02 -25.23 5.50
N THR A 107 7.94 -24.28 5.41
CA THR A 107 9.28 -24.40 6.03
C THR A 107 9.19 -24.53 7.55
N CYS A 108 8.30 -23.78 8.20
CA CYS A 108 8.07 -23.92 9.64
C CYS A 108 7.55 -25.31 10.00
N MET A 109 6.55 -25.83 9.26
CA MET A 109 6.00 -27.17 9.52
C MET A 109 7.06 -28.27 9.37
N ILE A 110 7.88 -28.21 8.33
CA ILE A 110 8.99 -29.16 8.12
C ILE A 110 9.98 -29.08 9.29
N SER A 111 10.33 -27.87 9.73
CA SER A 111 11.25 -27.65 10.84
C SER A 111 10.72 -28.22 12.15
N PHE A 112 9.44 -27.97 12.48
CA PHE A 112 8.79 -28.54 13.67
C PHE A 112 8.70 -30.06 13.57
N GLY A 113 8.31 -30.60 12.42
CA GLY A 113 8.26 -32.05 12.18
C GLY A 113 9.62 -32.72 12.39
N TYR A 114 10.70 -32.09 11.88
CA TYR A 114 12.06 -32.58 12.07
C TYR A 114 12.50 -32.57 13.54
N ILE A 115 12.21 -31.50 14.28
CA ILE A 115 12.53 -31.40 15.72
C ILE A 115 11.80 -32.50 16.50
N ILE A 116 10.51 -32.70 16.24
CA ILE A 116 9.71 -33.74 16.90
C ILE A 116 10.26 -35.13 16.58
N TYR A 117 10.57 -35.41 15.31
CA TYR A 117 11.20 -36.67 14.87
C TYR A 117 12.53 -36.94 15.60
N ARG A 118 13.40 -35.93 15.68
CA ARG A 118 14.70 -36.02 16.37
C ARG A 118 14.57 -36.28 17.86
N LYS A 119 13.59 -35.66 18.53
CA LYS A 119 13.33 -35.89 19.96
C LYS A 119 12.86 -37.33 20.20
N ARG A 120 11.84 -37.79 19.47
CA ARG A 120 11.32 -39.16 19.60
C ARG A 120 12.38 -40.24 19.32
N LYS A 121 13.31 -39.99 18.39
CA LYS A 121 14.42 -40.92 18.12
C LYS A 121 15.42 -41.03 19.27
N LYS A 122 15.65 -39.94 20.02
CA LYS A 122 16.51 -39.96 21.21
C LYS A 122 15.87 -40.70 22.40
N ASP A 123 14.56 -40.67 22.52
CA ASP A 123 13.86 -41.34 23.64
C ASP A 123 13.76 -42.88 23.46
N ILE A 124 14.05 -43.38 22.26
CA ILE A 124 13.97 -44.82 21.90
C ILE A 124 15.35 -45.51 21.98
N LEU A 125 16.44 -44.75 22.14
CA LEU A 125 17.83 -45.24 22.08
C LEU A 125 18.53 -45.01 23.42
#